data_AF-A0A1T3P131-F1
#
_entry.id   AF-A0A1T3P131-F1
#
_cell.length_a   1.000
_cell.length_b   1.000
_cell.length_c   1.000
_cell.angle_alpha   90.00
_cell.angle_beta   90.00
_cell.angle_gamma   90.00
#
_symmetry.space_group_name_H-M   'P 1'
#
loop_
_entity.id
_entity.type
_entity.pdbx_description
1 polymer ?
#
loop_
_entity_poly.entity_id
_entity_poly.type
_entity_poly.pdbx_seq_one_letter_code
_entity_poly.pdbx_strand_id
1 'polypeptide(L)'
;MKPSIRRTRHALPRGEAEVWAPASARYGISPYACKYLHTAGVLREFVSAAGSLVAQAHHLAAAHLALNGAELVGRCVSERTEQGVTQRLRNGLAYLEALEPPEEGRPVPEPDALVKLRSFTAHPTLEPPAGSELQFSHAAFEYVLTRLALATDHLWTNADATIIRKFAAAKIAPMRTDGQSHYIESVLTHLEAGHTPGTEIPHEQAWRPGSRLTAAH
;
A
#
# COMPACT_ATOMS: atom_id res chain seq x y z
N MET A 1 -10.07 -12.74 11.37
CA MET A 1 -10.61 -11.48 10.78
C MET A 1 -11.18 -10.59 11.89
N LYS A 2 -10.76 -9.31 11.97
CA LYS A 2 -11.15 -8.39 13.07
C LYS A 2 -12.68 -8.25 13.21
N PRO A 3 -13.24 -8.23 14.44
CA PRO A 3 -14.67 -8.00 14.67
C PRO A 3 -15.17 -6.69 14.08
N SER A 4 -14.34 -5.64 14.07
CA SER A 4 -14.65 -4.34 13.48
C SER A 4 -14.90 -4.42 11.97
N ILE A 5 -14.24 -5.32 11.24
CA ILE A 5 -14.42 -5.51 9.79
C ILE A 5 -15.62 -6.45 9.53
N ARG A 6 -15.83 -7.45 10.39
CA ARG A 6 -16.98 -8.38 10.29
C ARG A 6 -18.32 -7.74 10.66
N ARG A 7 -18.34 -6.80 11.60
CA ARG A 7 -19.57 -6.22 12.17
C ARG A 7 -19.93 -4.83 11.64
N THR A 8 -19.10 -4.22 10.80
CA THR A 8 -19.35 -2.85 10.33
C THR A 8 -20.49 -2.81 9.32
N ARG A 9 -21.61 -2.22 9.74
CA ARG A 9 -22.72 -1.78 8.88
C ARG A 9 -22.41 -0.46 8.18
N HIS A 10 -21.17 -0.26 7.73
CA HIS A 10 -20.83 0.93 6.98
C HIS A 10 -21.26 0.75 5.53
N ALA A 11 -22.09 1.66 5.04
CA ALA A 11 -22.52 1.67 3.66
C ALA A 11 -21.34 2.11 2.77
N LEU A 12 -21.08 1.35 1.72
CA LEU A 12 -20.24 1.82 0.63
C LEU A 12 -20.93 2.99 -0.10
N PRO A 13 -20.16 3.86 -0.77
CA PRO A 13 -20.72 4.82 -1.72
C PRO A 13 -21.70 4.17 -2.71
N ARG A 14 -22.68 4.95 -3.19
CA ARG A 14 -23.75 4.48 -4.07
C ARG A 14 -23.18 3.76 -5.30
N GLY A 15 -23.74 2.58 -5.63
CA GLY A 15 -23.32 1.75 -6.76
C GLY A 15 -22.08 0.88 -6.50
N GLU A 16 -21.27 1.15 -5.48
CA GLU A 16 -20.11 0.30 -5.21
C GLU A 16 -20.47 -1.05 -4.59
N ALA A 17 -21.56 -1.13 -3.83
CA ALA A 17 -22.01 -2.40 -3.26
C ALA A 17 -22.25 -3.46 -4.34
N GLU A 18 -22.79 -3.07 -5.50
CA GLU A 18 -23.03 -3.94 -6.66
C GLU A 18 -21.71 -4.41 -7.30
N VAL A 19 -20.72 -3.53 -7.37
CA VAL A 19 -19.38 -3.84 -7.89
C VAL A 19 -18.71 -4.96 -7.09
N TRP A 20 -18.90 -4.97 -5.77
CA TRP A 20 -18.30 -5.94 -4.84
C TRP A 20 -19.23 -7.11 -4.49
N ALA A 21 -20.49 -7.10 -4.94
CA ALA A 21 -21.45 -8.17 -4.67
C ALA A 21 -20.97 -9.58 -5.09
N PRO A 22 -20.31 -9.77 -6.27
CA PRO A 22 -19.80 -11.10 -6.63
C PRO A 22 -18.76 -11.64 -5.65
N ALA A 23 -17.83 -10.78 -5.18
CA ALA A 23 -16.84 -11.17 -4.20
C ALA A 23 -17.48 -11.43 -2.83
N SER A 24 -18.45 -10.60 -2.45
CA SER A 24 -19.22 -10.75 -1.22
C SER A 24 -19.94 -12.11 -1.16
N ALA A 25 -20.60 -12.50 -2.25
CA ALA A 25 -21.27 -13.80 -2.37
C ALA A 25 -20.29 -14.97 -2.30
N ARG A 26 -19.12 -14.87 -2.95
CA ARG A 26 -18.10 -15.93 -2.95
C ARG A 26 -17.49 -16.18 -1.58
N TYR A 27 -17.14 -15.11 -0.84
CA TYR A 27 -16.39 -15.23 0.42
C TYR A 27 -17.26 -15.13 1.67
N GLY A 28 -18.58 -14.91 1.52
CA GLY A 28 -19.51 -14.83 2.66
C GLY A 28 -19.26 -13.64 3.58
N ILE A 29 -18.70 -12.54 3.05
CA ILE A 29 -18.39 -11.31 3.80
C ILE A 29 -19.04 -10.10 3.15
N SER A 30 -19.20 -9.00 3.87
CA SER A 30 -19.86 -7.80 3.33
C SER A 30 -19.08 -7.19 2.15
N PRO A 31 -19.75 -6.50 1.21
CA PRO A 31 -19.08 -5.74 0.15
C PRO A 31 -18.02 -4.76 0.68
N TYR A 32 -18.32 -4.15 1.82
CA TYR A 32 -17.40 -3.27 2.55
C TYR A 32 -16.11 -3.99 2.96
N ALA A 33 -16.24 -5.18 3.57
CA ALA A 33 -15.09 -6.01 3.94
C ALA A 33 -14.31 -6.50 2.72
N CYS A 34 -14.99 -6.90 1.64
CA CYS A 34 -14.34 -7.26 0.37
C CYS A 34 -13.45 -6.12 -0.15
N LYS A 35 -14.00 -4.90 -0.21
CA LYS A 35 -13.25 -3.75 -0.71
C LYS A 35 -12.07 -3.41 0.20
N TYR A 36 -12.26 -3.46 1.51
CA TYR A 36 -11.18 -3.24 2.47
C TYR A 36 -10.04 -4.26 2.31
N LEU A 37 -10.38 -5.55 2.21
CA LEU A 37 -9.41 -6.63 1.95
C LEU A 37 -8.72 -6.46 0.59
N HIS A 38 -9.45 -6.01 -0.43
CA HIS A 38 -8.88 -5.72 -1.73
C HIS A 38 -7.84 -4.60 -1.64
N THR A 39 -8.16 -3.48 -1.00
CA THR A 39 -7.20 -2.37 -0.83
C THR A 39 -5.94 -2.84 -0.07
N ALA A 40 -6.11 -3.60 1.00
CA ALA A 40 -4.98 -4.17 1.75
C ALA A 40 -4.15 -5.14 0.88
N GLY A 41 -4.81 -5.97 0.09
CA GLY A 41 -4.14 -6.90 -0.82
C GLY A 41 -3.40 -6.21 -1.95
N VAL A 42 -3.93 -5.13 -2.52
CA VAL A 42 -3.22 -4.30 -3.52
C VAL A 42 -1.96 -3.67 -2.90
N LEU A 43 -2.05 -3.15 -1.68
CA LEU A 43 -0.87 -2.62 -0.98
C LEU A 43 0.18 -3.68 -0.74
N ARG A 44 -0.23 -4.85 -0.22
CA ARG A 44 0.65 -5.99 -0.02
C ARG A 44 1.33 -6.43 -1.33
N GLU A 45 0.58 -6.46 -2.43
CA GLU A 45 1.09 -6.79 -3.76
C GLU A 45 2.16 -5.79 -4.20
N PHE A 46 1.93 -4.48 -4.05
CA PHE A 46 2.94 -3.49 -4.42
C PHE A 46 4.24 -3.66 -3.63
N VAL A 47 4.17 -3.97 -2.33
CA VAL A 47 5.37 -4.20 -1.52
C VAL A 47 6.08 -5.49 -1.96
N SER A 48 5.33 -6.57 -2.15
CA SER A 48 5.85 -7.87 -2.60
C SER A 48 6.53 -7.78 -3.96
N ALA A 49 5.85 -7.20 -4.95
CA ALA A 49 6.33 -7.04 -6.31
C ALA A 49 7.56 -6.11 -6.36
N ALA A 50 7.54 -5.01 -5.61
CA ALA A 50 8.70 -4.14 -5.49
C ALA A 50 9.88 -4.89 -4.86
N GLY A 51 9.67 -5.69 -3.80
CA GLY A 51 10.71 -6.50 -3.20
C GLY A 51 11.33 -7.52 -4.17
N SER A 52 10.50 -8.15 -5.02
CA SER A 52 10.97 -9.03 -6.09
C SER A 52 11.87 -8.31 -7.09
N LEU A 53 11.52 -7.08 -7.46
CA LEU A 53 12.34 -6.24 -8.35
C LEU A 53 13.65 -5.82 -7.68
N VAL A 54 13.65 -5.52 -6.38
CA VAL A 54 14.89 -5.23 -5.62
C VAL A 54 15.83 -6.43 -5.64
N ALA A 55 15.30 -7.64 -5.41
CA ALA A 55 16.08 -8.88 -5.45
C ALA A 55 16.73 -9.13 -6.83
N GLN A 56 16.19 -8.54 -7.89
CA GLN A 56 16.67 -8.63 -9.27
C GLN A 56 17.45 -7.38 -9.72
N ALA A 57 17.79 -6.47 -8.81
CA ALA A 57 18.46 -5.20 -9.09
C ALA A 57 17.69 -4.25 -10.05
N HIS A 58 16.37 -4.38 -10.14
CA HIS A 58 15.48 -3.50 -10.91
C HIS A 58 14.98 -2.32 -10.06
N HIS A 59 15.90 -1.52 -9.54
CA HIS A 59 15.64 -0.50 -8.51
C HIS A 59 14.67 0.62 -8.95
N LEU A 60 14.76 1.11 -10.19
CA LEU A 60 13.84 2.14 -10.69
C LEU A 60 12.39 1.63 -10.79
N ALA A 61 12.22 0.39 -11.23
CA ALA A 61 10.90 -0.25 -11.30
C ALA A 61 10.35 -0.55 -9.89
N ALA A 62 11.21 -0.98 -8.96
CA ALA A 62 10.84 -1.15 -7.56
C ALA A 62 10.36 0.18 -6.93
N ALA A 63 11.10 1.28 -7.17
CA ALA A 63 10.73 2.61 -6.70
C ALA A 63 9.39 3.06 -7.28
N HIS A 64 9.13 2.82 -8.57
CA HIS A 64 7.86 3.12 -9.20
C HIS A 64 6.68 2.42 -8.50
N LEU A 65 6.81 1.11 -8.23
CA LEU A 65 5.77 0.34 -7.54
C LEU A 65 5.59 0.79 -6.08
N ALA A 66 6.69 1.06 -5.36
CA ALA A 66 6.61 1.60 -4.00
C ALA A 66 5.84 2.93 -3.98
N LEU A 67 6.13 3.83 -4.92
CA LEU A 67 5.45 5.13 -4.99
C LEU A 67 3.98 5.01 -5.45
N ASN A 68 3.62 3.99 -6.23
CA ASN A 68 2.21 3.65 -6.50
C ASN A 68 1.49 3.19 -5.24
N GLY A 69 2.14 2.39 -4.40
CA GLY A 69 1.62 2.03 -3.07
C GLY A 69 1.38 3.26 -2.20
N ALA A 70 2.34 4.20 -2.17
CA ALA A 70 2.19 5.45 -1.43
C ALA A 70 1.05 6.31 -1.98
N GLU A 71 0.90 6.43 -3.31
CA GLU A 71 -0.25 7.12 -3.91
C GLU A 71 -1.58 6.47 -3.52
N LEU A 72 -1.65 5.13 -3.51
CA LEU A 72 -2.84 4.39 -3.10
C LEU A 72 -3.21 4.68 -1.63
N VAL A 73 -2.22 4.68 -0.73
CA VAL A 73 -2.42 5.09 0.67
C VAL A 73 -2.98 6.51 0.71
N GLY A 74 -2.37 7.43 -0.04
CA GLY A 74 -2.84 8.81 -0.18
C GLY A 74 -4.28 8.92 -0.65
N ARG A 75 -4.66 8.14 -1.67
CA ARG A 75 -6.04 8.03 -2.16
C ARG A 75 -7.02 7.56 -1.10
N CYS A 76 -6.58 6.66 -0.22
CA CYS A 76 -7.42 6.14 0.87
C CYS A 76 -7.61 7.17 1.97
N VAL A 77 -6.54 7.84 2.42
CA VAL A 77 -6.58 8.72 3.59
C VAL A 77 -7.10 10.13 3.30
N SER A 78 -7.16 10.51 2.02
CA SER A 78 -7.63 11.82 1.57
C SER A 78 -9.14 11.95 1.58
N GLU A 79 -9.63 13.07 2.10
CA GLU A 79 -11.07 13.37 2.18
C GLU A 79 -11.64 13.96 0.89
N ARG A 80 -10.76 14.44 -0.01
CA ARG A 80 -11.14 14.98 -1.32
C ARG A 80 -11.12 13.87 -2.37
N THR A 81 -12.28 13.60 -2.96
CA THR A 81 -12.47 12.57 -4.00
C THR A 81 -11.74 12.87 -5.31
N GLU A 82 -11.50 14.16 -5.61
CA GLU A 82 -10.86 14.62 -6.85
C GLU A 82 -9.56 15.37 -6.56
N GLN A 83 -8.50 14.60 -6.32
CA GLN A 83 -7.14 15.11 -6.24
C GLN A 83 -6.32 14.56 -7.41
N GLY A 84 -5.43 15.38 -7.96
CA GLY A 84 -4.42 14.94 -8.91
C GLY A 84 -3.45 13.91 -8.30
N VAL A 85 -2.83 13.11 -9.14
CA VAL A 85 -1.89 12.03 -8.76
C VAL A 85 -0.81 12.54 -7.80
N THR A 86 -0.16 13.66 -8.12
CA THR A 86 0.88 14.27 -7.29
C THR A 86 0.41 14.60 -5.87
N GLN A 87 -0.79 15.15 -5.72
CA GLN A 87 -1.31 15.51 -4.40
C GLN A 87 -1.64 14.25 -3.58
N ARG A 88 -2.16 13.20 -4.22
CA ARG A 88 -2.39 11.92 -3.54
C ARG A 88 -1.08 11.33 -3.05
N LEU A 89 -0.05 11.31 -3.89
CA LEU A 89 1.28 10.83 -3.49
C LEU A 89 1.78 11.61 -2.26
N ARG A 90 1.72 12.94 -2.27
CA ARG A 90 2.10 13.77 -1.10
C ARG A 90 1.31 13.38 0.17
N ASN A 91 -0.01 13.22 0.07
CA ASN A 91 -0.84 12.83 1.20
C ASN A 91 -0.48 11.43 1.72
N GLY A 92 -0.15 10.53 0.80
CA GLY A 92 0.30 9.18 1.12
C GLY A 92 1.63 9.17 1.86
N LEU A 93 2.64 9.87 1.32
CA LEU A 93 3.94 10.01 1.95
C LEU A 93 3.84 10.63 3.35
N ALA A 94 3.03 11.69 3.50
CA ALA A 94 2.79 12.33 4.80
C ALA A 94 2.13 11.38 5.81
N TYR A 95 1.13 10.59 5.37
CA TYR A 95 0.51 9.59 6.23
C TYR A 95 1.52 8.50 6.63
N LEU A 96 2.29 8.00 5.65
CA LEU A 96 3.29 6.96 5.88
C LEU A 96 4.36 7.42 6.86
N GLU A 97 4.81 8.67 6.78
CA GLU A 97 5.78 9.27 7.71
C GLU A 97 5.20 9.47 9.12
N ALA A 98 3.90 9.73 9.25
CA ALA A 98 3.24 9.93 10.54
C ALA A 98 2.95 8.64 11.33
N LEU A 99 3.08 7.45 10.72
CA LEU A 99 2.76 6.17 11.40
C LEU A 99 3.61 5.93 12.65
N GLU A 100 4.92 6.09 12.51
CA GLU A 100 5.92 5.90 13.57
C GLU A 100 7.10 6.86 13.36
N PRO A 101 7.80 7.34 14.40
CA PRO A 101 9.01 8.13 14.21
C PRO A 101 10.06 7.32 13.40
N PRO A 102 10.89 7.99 12.57
CA PRO A 102 11.98 7.31 11.89
C PRO A 102 12.98 6.76 12.91
N GLU A 103 13.58 5.61 12.59
CA GLU A 103 14.68 5.05 13.38
C GLU A 103 15.85 6.05 13.44
N GLU A 104 16.46 6.17 14.62
CA GLU A 104 17.57 7.09 14.83
C GLU A 104 18.72 6.79 13.86
N GLY A 105 19.20 7.83 13.17
CA GLY A 105 20.27 7.71 12.17
C GLY A 105 19.84 7.20 10.79
N ARG A 106 18.57 6.82 10.59
CA ARG A 106 18.06 6.42 9.27
C ARG A 106 17.68 7.65 8.43
N PRO A 107 18.24 7.81 7.21
CA PRO A 107 17.90 8.96 6.37
C PRO A 107 16.43 8.88 5.91
N VAL A 108 15.68 9.96 6.16
CA VAL A 108 14.32 10.12 5.66
C VAL A 108 14.37 10.87 4.32
N PRO A 109 13.85 10.31 3.23
CA PRO A 109 13.84 10.99 1.94
C PRO A 109 12.87 12.17 1.94
N GLU A 110 13.30 13.29 1.36
CA GLU A 110 12.45 14.45 1.14
C GLU A 110 11.23 14.09 0.26
N PRO A 111 9.99 14.43 0.66
CA PRO A 111 8.79 14.10 -0.12
C PRO A 111 8.82 14.62 -1.56
N ASP A 112 9.40 15.81 -1.76
CA ASP A 112 9.52 16.41 -3.10
C ASP A 112 10.49 15.64 -4.02
N ALA A 113 11.53 15.01 -3.46
CA ALA A 113 12.40 14.13 -4.21
C ALA A 113 11.65 12.87 -4.67
N LEU A 114 10.85 12.27 -3.78
CA LEU A 114 10.02 11.10 -4.11
C LEU A 114 8.95 11.42 -5.16
N VAL A 115 8.37 12.62 -5.14
CA VAL A 115 7.46 13.10 -6.19
C VAL A 115 8.17 13.22 -7.54
N LYS A 116 9.38 13.80 -7.57
CA LYS A 116 10.19 13.88 -8.79
C LYS A 116 10.53 12.48 -9.33
N LEU A 117 10.91 11.55 -8.45
CA LEU A 117 11.17 10.15 -8.82
C LEU A 117 9.93 9.47 -9.42
N ARG A 118 8.74 9.68 -8.83
CA ARG A 118 7.49 9.14 -9.37
C ARG A 118 7.22 9.66 -10.78
N SER A 119 7.39 10.96 -11.00
CA SER A 119 7.17 11.60 -12.30
C SER A 119 8.15 11.06 -13.35
N PHE A 120 9.43 10.97 -13.01
CA PHE A 120 10.47 10.44 -13.88
C PHE A 120 10.20 8.98 -14.27
N THR A 121 9.88 8.12 -13.29
CA THR A 121 9.58 6.70 -13.56
C THR A 121 8.25 6.48 -14.30
N ALA A 122 7.33 7.45 -14.30
CA ALA A 122 6.10 7.40 -15.10
C ALA A 122 6.34 7.85 -16.55
N HIS A 123 7.17 8.89 -16.71
CA HIS A 123 7.36 9.61 -17.95
C HIS A 123 8.85 9.92 -18.11
N PRO A 124 9.67 8.93 -18.51
CA PRO A 124 11.13 9.08 -18.57
C PRO A 124 11.60 10.07 -19.64
N THR A 125 10.69 10.51 -20.52
CA THR A 125 10.93 11.52 -21.54
C THR A 125 10.76 12.96 -21.04
N LEU A 126 10.40 13.17 -19.77
CA LEU A 126 10.38 14.50 -19.18
C LEU A 126 11.82 14.98 -18.97
N GLU A 127 12.19 16.06 -19.64
CA GLU A 127 13.47 16.71 -19.40
C GLU A 127 13.54 17.17 -17.93
N PRO A 128 14.57 16.75 -17.16
CA PRO A 128 14.78 17.34 -15.86
C PRO A 128 15.03 18.84 -16.03
N PRO A 129 14.58 19.70 -15.10
CA PRO A 129 14.93 21.12 -15.13
C PRO A 129 16.44 21.33 -15.39
N ALA A 130 16.81 22.31 -16.21
CA ALA A 130 18.21 22.56 -16.54
C ALA A 130 19.08 22.64 -15.27
N GLY A 131 20.16 21.84 -15.23
CA GLY A 131 21.06 21.74 -14.08
C GLY A 131 20.59 20.82 -12.94
N SER A 132 19.53 20.03 -13.12
CA SER A 132 19.13 19.01 -12.13
C SER A 132 19.58 17.61 -12.56
N GLU A 133 20.62 17.10 -11.90
CA GLU A 133 20.92 15.67 -11.92
C GLU A 133 19.99 14.99 -10.90
N LEU A 134 19.07 14.15 -11.39
CA LEU A 134 18.16 13.40 -10.52
C LEU A 134 18.89 12.20 -9.92
N GLN A 135 19.52 12.39 -8.76
CA GLN A 135 20.14 11.32 -7.99
C GLN A 135 19.16 10.76 -6.95
N PHE A 136 19.09 9.44 -6.85
CA PHE A 136 18.29 8.73 -5.86
C PHE A 136 19.08 7.59 -5.24
N SER A 137 19.02 7.47 -3.92
CA SER A 137 19.63 6.35 -3.20
C SER A 137 18.67 5.17 -3.13
N HIS A 138 19.22 3.95 -3.05
CA HIS A 138 18.39 2.76 -2.83
C HIS A 138 17.63 2.83 -1.51
N ALA A 139 18.27 3.39 -0.48
CA ALA A 139 17.70 3.64 0.83
C ALA A 139 16.37 4.42 0.77
N ALA A 140 16.16 5.27 -0.24
CA ALA A 140 14.94 6.06 -0.35
C ALA A 140 13.71 5.21 -0.65
N PHE A 141 13.77 4.28 -1.60
CA PHE A 141 12.62 3.41 -1.88
C PHE A 141 12.50 2.29 -0.83
N GLU A 142 13.61 1.82 -0.24
CA GLU A 142 13.59 0.86 0.86
C GLU A 142 12.90 1.44 2.10
N TYR A 143 13.10 2.73 2.38
CA TYR A 143 12.34 3.47 3.38
C TYR A 143 10.84 3.44 3.04
N VAL A 144 10.45 3.81 1.82
CA VAL A 144 9.03 3.79 1.40
C VAL A 144 8.42 2.39 1.53
N LEU A 145 9.12 1.34 1.12
CA LEU A 145 8.67 -0.05 1.27
C LEU A 145 8.50 -0.44 2.75
N THR A 146 9.44 -0.02 3.60
CA THR A 146 9.35 -0.21 5.06
C THR A 146 8.09 0.44 5.62
N ARG A 147 7.80 1.69 5.24
CA ARG A 147 6.61 2.40 5.69
C ARG A 147 5.32 1.80 5.12
N LEU A 148 5.32 1.31 3.89
CA LEU A 148 4.16 0.64 3.29
C LEU A 148 3.85 -0.69 3.95
N ALA A 149 4.87 -1.50 4.24
CA ALA A 149 4.70 -2.74 5.01
C ALA A 149 4.10 -2.44 6.39
N LEU A 150 4.64 -1.40 7.06
CA LEU A 150 4.11 -0.94 8.34
C LEU A 150 2.66 -0.48 8.24
N ALA A 151 2.31 0.32 7.23
CA ALA A 151 0.93 0.75 6.99
C ALA A 151 -0.01 -0.43 6.80
N THR A 152 0.44 -1.43 6.04
CA THR A 152 -0.33 -2.64 5.73
C THR A 152 -0.57 -3.47 6.99
N ASP A 153 0.39 -3.51 7.91
CA ASP A 153 0.22 -4.12 9.24
C ASP A 153 -0.69 -3.29 10.15
N HIS A 154 -0.46 -1.98 10.26
CA HIS A 154 -1.21 -1.05 11.11
C HIS A 154 -2.70 -1.03 10.77
N LEU A 155 -3.07 -1.15 9.48
CA LEU A 155 -4.45 -1.35 9.06
C LEU A 155 -5.12 -2.50 9.82
N TRP A 156 -4.37 -3.53 10.14
CA TRP A 156 -4.87 -4.73 10.79
C TRP A 156 -4.61 -4.79 12.29
N THR A 157 -3.59 -4.12 12.83
CA THR A 157 -3.26 -4.15 14.26
C THR A 157 -3.82 -2.95 14.99
N ASN A 158 -3.58 -1.73 14.49
CA ASN A 158 -3.77 -0.49 15.23
C ASN A 158 -4.84 0.46 14.66
N ALA A 159 -5.33 0.24 13.44
CA ALA A 159 -6.24 1.18 12.78
C ALA A 159 -7.59 1.32 13.51
N ASP A 160 -8.00 2.57 13.69
CA ASP A 160 -9.31 2.94 14.20
C ASP A 160 -10.41 2.80 13.13
N ALA A 161 -11.67 2.98 13.55
CA ALA A 161 -12.81 2.91 12.65
C ALA A 161 -12.79 3.98 11.54
N THR A 162 -12.11 5.11 11.75
CA THR A 162 -12.00 6.19 10.77
C THR A 162 -11.08 5.80 9.63
N ILE A 163 -9.89 5.27 9.94
CA ILE A 163 -8.94 4.75 8.96
C ILE A 163 -9.53 3.57 8.20
N ILE A 164 -10.15 2.61 8.89
CA ILE A 164 -10.81 1.47 8.22
C ILE A 164 -11.86 1.96 7.21
N ARG A 165 -12.67 2.96 7.59
CA ARG A 165 -13.65 3.60 6.70
C ARG A 165 -13.02 4.30 5.53
N LYS A 166 -11.95 5.05 5.73
CA LYS A 166 -11.21 5.74 4.66
C LYS A 166 -10.69 4.75 3.61
N PHE A 167 -10.06 3.65 4.04
CA PHE A 167 -9.56 2.60 3.15
C PHE A 167 -10.65 1.81 2.45
N ALA A 168 -11.76 1.53 3.12
CA ALA A 168 -12.92 0.89 2.50
C ALA A 168 -13.70 1.85 1.57
N ALA A 169 -13.69 3.16 1.80
CA ALA A 169 -14.37 4.13 0.96
C ALA A 169 -13.52 4.60 -0.24
N ALA A 170 -12.22 4.30 -0.25
CA ALA A 170 -11.29 4.70 -1.30
C ALA A 170 -11.81 4.33 -2.70
N LYS A 171 -11.89 5.31 -3.61
CA LYS A 171 -12.38 5.07 -4.98
C LYS A 171 -11.33 4.28 -5.77
N ILE A 172 -11.43 2.96 -5.70
CA ILE A 172 -10.56 1.94 -6.29
C ILE A 172 -11.45 0.95 -7.05
N ALA A 173 -11.13 0.70 -8.32
CA ALA A 173 -11.82 -0.29 -9.12
C ALA A 173 -11.35 -1.70 -8.75
N PRO A 174 -12.24 -2.71 -8.72
CA PRO A 174 -11.80 -4.08 -8.52
C PRO A 174 -10.96 -4.51 -9.72
N MET A 175 -9.71 -4.89 -9.47
CA MET A 175 -8.94 -5.65 -10.44
C MET A 175 -9.31 -7.13 -10.37
N ARG A 176 -9.56 -7.73 -11.53
CA ARG A 176 -9.88 -9.15 -11.68
C ARG A 176 -9.03 -9.75 -12.80
N THR A 177 -8.44 -10.90 -12.53
CA THR A 177 -7.77 -11.72 -13.55
C THR A 177 -8.60 -12.98 -13.72
N ASP A 178 -9.01 -13.28 -14.95
CA ASP A 178 -9.91 -14.39 -15.27
C ASP A 178 -11.23 -14.35 -14.45
N GLY A 179 -11.74 -13.14 -14.23
CA GLY A 179 -12.97 -12.90 -13.46
C GLY A 179 -12.81 -13.01 -11.94
N GLN A 180 -11.63 -13.36 -11.42
CA GLN A 180 -11.39 -13.56 -9.98
C GLN A 180 -10.62 -12.39 -9.37
N SER A 181 -10.98 -12.04 -8.12
CA SER A 181 -10.22 -11.06 -7.33
C SER A 181 -9.21 -11.78 -6.43
N HIS A 182 -7.99 -11.92 -6.95
CA HIS A 182 -6.89 -12.64 -6.29
C HIS A 182 -6.46 -12.01 -4.96
N TYR A 183 -6.63 -10.69 -4.80
CA TYR A 183 -6.24 -9.99 -3.59
C TYR A 183 -7.08 -10.34 -2.36
N ILE A 184 -8.40 -10.50 -2.54
CA ILE A 184 -9.27 -10.84 -1.40
C ILE A 184 -8.93 -12.24 -0.90
N GLU A 185 -8.81 -13.21 -1.81
CA GLU A 185 -8.47 -14.59 -1.50
C GLU A 185 -7.09 -14.68 -0.82
N SER A 186 -6.07 -14.07 -1.43
CA SER A 186 -4.71 -14.04 -0.90
C SER A 186 -4.65 -13.49 0.53
N VAL A 187 -5.33 -12.38 0.80
CA VAL A 187 -5.36 -11.80 2.16
C VAL A 187 -6.14 -12.69 3.12
N LEU A 188 -7.27 -13.27 2.72
CA LEU A 188 -8.02 -14.19 3.59
C LEU A 188 -7.18 -15.40 4.00
N THR A 189 -6.54 -16.08 3.04
CA THR A 189 -5.64 -17.21 3.31
C THR A 189 -4.50 -16.81 4.23
N HIS A 190 -3.93 -15.63 4.03
CA HIS A 190 -2.86 -15.11 4.88
C HIS A 190 -3.32 -14.89 6.32
N LEU A 191 -4.51 -14.32 6.51
CA LEU A 191 -5.11 -14.12 7.82
C LEU A 191 -5.50 -15.42 8.51
N GLU A 192 -5.91 -16.45 7.75
CA GLU A 192 -6.22 -17.79 8.25
C GLU A 192 -4.97 -18.52 8.76
N ALA A 193 -3.82 -18.23 8.16
CA ALA A 193 -2.52 -18.70 8.65
C ALA A 193 -2.03 -18.00 9.94
N GLY A 194 -2.81 -17.06 10.49
CA GLY A 194 -2.48 -16.35 11.73
C GLY A 194 -1.60 -15.11 11.52
N HIS A 195 -1.34 -14.73 10.28
CA HIS A 195 -0.53 -13.56 9.94
C HIS A 195 -1.36 -12.28 9.83
N THR A 196 -0.69 -11.13 9.81
CA THR A 196 -1.28 -9.85 9.42
C THR A 196 -0.83 -9.48 8.01
N PRO A 197 -1.58 -8.64 7.26
CA PRO A 197 -1.25 -8.32 5.86
C PRO A 197 0.14 -7.70 5.65
N GLY A 198 0.76 -7.10 6.68
CA GLY A 198 2.11 -6.53 6.60
C GLY A 198 3.25 -7.47 7.03
N THR A 199 2.95 -8.71 7.41
CA THR A 199 3.94 -9.72 7.82
C THR A 199 4.21 -10.73 6.71
N GLU A 200 5.30 -11.50 6.81
CA GLU A 200 5.63 -12.57 5.86
C GLU A 200 5.56 -12.10 4.38
N ILE A 201 6.01 -10.87 4.12
CA ILE A 201 5.96 -10.29 2.77
C ILE A 201 7.00 -11.00 1.91
N PRO A 202 6.62 -11.55 0.73
CA PRO A 202 7.59 -12.16 -0.18
C PRO A 202 8.71 -11.18 -0.52
N HIS A 203 9.95 -11.69 -0.57
CA HIS A 203 11.15 -10.90 -0.86
C HIS A 203 11.46 -9.76 0.12
N GLU A 204 10.89 -9.76 1.34
CA GLU A 204 11.20 -8.72 2.35
C GLU A 204 12.70 -8.58 2.62
N GLN A 205 13.43 -9.69 2.66
CA GLN A 205 14.88 -9.71 2.92
C GLN A 205 15.70 -8.89 1.92
N ALA A 206 15.19 -8.68 0.70
CA ALA A 206 15.88 -7.92 -0.33
C ALA A 206 15.95 -6.41 -0.03
N TRP A 207 15.04 -5.88 0.79
CA TRP A 207 14.92 -4.45 1.07
C TRP A 207 14.82 -4.11 2.57
N ARG A 208 14.71 -5.14 3.44
CA ARG A 208 14.78 -5.03 4.90
C ARG A 208 15.65 -6.17 5.47
N PRO A 209 16.98 -6.13 5.32
CA PRO A 209 17.87 -7.24 5.69
C PRO A 209 17.99 -7.56 7.19
N GLY A 210 17.19 -6.95 8.08
CA GLY A 210 17.23 -7.16 9.54
C GLY A 210 16.00 -7.82 10.17
N SER A 211 14.92 -8.09 9.42
CA SER A 211 13.62 -8.47 10.02
C SER A 211 13.52 -9.89 10.60
N ARG A 212 14.56 -10.74 10.49
CA ARG A 212 14.55 -12.14 10.97
C ARG A 212 15.09 -12.39 12.39
N LEU A 213 15.34 -11.35 13.20
CA LEU A 213 15.92 -11.55 14.54
C LEU A 213 14.94 -11.44 15.73
N THR A 214 13.63 -11.32 15.52
CA THR A 214 12.66 -11.24 16.64
C THR A 214 11.47 -12.19 16.48
N ALA A 215 11.75 -13.48 16.25
CA ALA A 215 10.79 -14.56 16.42
C ALA A 215 11.45 -15.73 17.18
N ALA A 216 11.94 -15.45 18.38
CA ALA A 216 12.25 -16.46 19.37
C ALA A 216 12.23 -15.81 20.76
N HIS A 217 11.08 -15.87 21.44
CA HIS A 217 10.97 -16.07 22.89
C HIS A 217 9.52 -16.45 23.23
#